data_AF-A0A2V2A9R4-F1
#
_entry.id   AF-A0A2V2A9R4-F1
#
_cell.length_a   1.000
_cell.length_b   1.000
_cell.length_c   1.000
_cell.angle_alpha   90.00
_cell.angle_beta   90.00
_cell.angle_gamma   90.00
#
_symmetry.space_group_name_H-M   'P 1'
#
loop_
_entity.id
_entity.type
_entity.pdbx_description
1 polymer ?
#
loop_
_entity_poly.entity_id
_entity_poly.type
_entity_poly.pdbx_seq_one_letter_code
_entity_poly.pdbx_strand_id
1 'polypeptide(L)' 'MSEWIRVEDSLPAPNKAVLVCRVGKTSYSPFMAIRKDRDQKPWEYIDGDTCHTRITHWFRIPDTPK' A
#
# COMPACT_ATOMS: atom_id res chain seq x y z
N MET A 1 14.64 -7.64 9.46
CA MET A 1 13.58 -6.80 10.05
C MET A 1 12.68 -6.39 8.91
N SER A 2 11.41 -6.77 8.95
CA SER A 2 10.47 -6.53 7.85
C SER A 2 10.19 -5.03 7.71
N GLU A 3 10.61 -4.40 6.61
CA GLU A 3 10.43 -2.96 6.34
C GLU A 3 8.98 -2.57 6.01
N TRP A 4 8.03 -3.44 6.34
CA TRP A 4 6.59 -3.20 6.16
C TRP A 4 6.07 -2.30 7.27
N ILE A 5 5.41 -1.21 6.88
CA ILE A 5 4.92 -0.17 7.79
C ILE A 5 3.39 -0.31 7.88
N ARG A 6 2.85 -0.33 9.09
CA ARG A 6 1.39 -0.31 9.28
C ARG A 6 0.84 1.05 8.87
N VAL A 7 -0.28 1.05 8.16
CA VAL A 7 -0.96 2.29 7.75
C VAL A 7 -1.44 3.13 8.93
N GLU A 8 -1.62 2.53 10.10
CA GLU A 8 -2.01 3.20 11.34
C GLU A 8 -0.82 3.95 11.99
N ASP A 9 0.40 3.45 11.79
CA ASP A 9 1.60 4.06 12.36
C ASP A 9 2.11 5.19 11.48
N SER A 10 2.08 4.99 10.15
CA SER A 10 2.51 5.98 9.18
C SER A 10 1.91 5.71 7.81
N LEU A 11 1.61 6.77 7.07
CA LEU A 11 1.17 6.70 5.68
C LEU A 11 2.32 7.11 4.75
N PRO A 12 2.42 6.50 3.56
CA PRO A 12 3.40 6.92 2.58
C PRO A 12 3.09 8.33 2.08
N ALA A 13 4.10 8.98 1.52
CA ALA A 13 3.94 10.29 0.89
C ALA A 13 2.83 10.25 -0.20
N PRO A 14 2.02 11.31 -0.35
CA PRO A 14 1.01 11.38 -1.37
C PRO A 14 1.59 11.25 -2.79
N ASN A 15 0.76 10.71 -3.68
CA ASN A 15 0.99 10.44 -5.10
C ASN A 15 2.22 9.57 -5.38
N LYS A 16 2.57 8.66 -4.46
CA LYS A 16 3.62 7.65 -4.65
C LYS A 16 3.03 6.26 -4.80
N ALA A 17 3.60 5.50 -5.74
CA ALA A 17 3.36 4.07 -5.87
C ALA A 17 4.11 3.31 -4.77
N VAL A 18 3.43 2.38 -4.13
CA VAL A 18 3.95 1.54 -3.06
C VAL A 18 3.43 0.12 -3.22
N LEU A 19 4.15 -0.84 -2.63
CA LEU A 19 3.59 -2.17 -2.39
C LEU A 19 2.71 -2.11 -1.15
N VAL A 20 1.55 -2.76 -1.21
CA VAL A 20 0.58 -2.80 -0.12
C VAL A 20 0.11 -4.22 0.10
N CYS A 21 -0.32 -4.53 1.32
CA CYS A 21 -0.95 -5.80 1.60
C CYS A 21 -1.96 -5.68 2.74
N ARG A 22 -2.78 -6.73 2.84
CA ARG A 22 -3.60 -6.99 4.00
C ARG A 22 -2.96 -8.10 4.81
N VAL A 23 -2.76 -7.85 6.10
CA VAL A 23 -2.30 -8.84 7.08
C VAL A 23 -3.39 -8.94 8.14
N GLY A 24 -3.86 -10.15 8.44
CA GLY A 24 -4.90 -10.40 9.43
C GLY A 24 -5.53 -11.79 9.25
N LYS A 25 -6.82 -11.92 9.56
CA LYS A 25 -7.56 -13.19 9.40
C LYS A 25 -7.50 -13.76 7.97
N THR A 26 -7.52 -12.87 6.98
CA THR A 26 -7.24 -13.18 5.58
C THR A 26 -6.11 -12.29 5.13
N SER A 27 -4.95 -12.88 4.89
CA SER A 27 -3.79 -12.19 4.35
C SER A 27 -3.81 -12.27 2.83
N TYR A 28 -3.48 -11.15 2.18
CA TYR A 28 -3.37 -11.08 0.73
C TYR A 28 -1.90 -10.91 0.38
N SER A 29 -1.48 -11.55 -0.72
CA SER A 29 -0.18 -11.29 -1.31
C SER A 29 -0.01 -9.79 -1.59
N PRO A 30 1.23 -9.25 -1.51
CA PRO A 30 1.50 -7.86 -1.89
C PRO A 30 0.99 -7.51 -3.28
N PHE A 31 0.41 -6.32 -3.42
CA PHE A 31 -0.03 -5.73 -4.70
C PHE A 31 0.33 -4.25 -4.75
N MET A 32 0.25 -3.63 -5.94
CA MET A 32 0.60 -2.20 -6.09
C MET A 32 -0.60 -1.28 -5.87
N ALA A 33 -0.35 -0.17 -5.18
CA ALA A 33 -1.31 0.92 -5.04
C ALA A 33 -0.60 2.28 -5.02
N ILE A 34 -1.36 3.33 -5.36
CA ILE A 34 -0.93 4.73 -5.22
C ILE A 34 -1.66 5.32 -4.02
N ARG A 35 -0.91 5.93 -3.09
CA ARG A 35 -1.49 6.77 -2.04
C ARG A 35 -1.85 8.11 -2.66
N LYS A 36 -3.14 8.47 -2.73
CA LYS A 36 -3.61 9.77 -3.21
C LYS A 36 -3.64 10.81 -2.10
N ASP A 37 -3.57 12.07 -2.50
CA ASP A 37 -3.67 13.23 -1.61
C ASP A 37 -5.14 13.55 -1.28
N ARG A 38 -5.79 12.65 -0.53
CA ARG A 38 -7.19 12.82 -0.09
C ARG A 38 -7.46 11.98 1.16
N ASP A 39 -8.31 12.47 2.05
CA ASP A 39 -8.69 11.75 3.28
C ASP A 39 -9.62 10.57 2.99
N GLN A 40 -10.59 10.77 2.10
CA GLN A 40 -11.54 9.72 1.72
C GLN A 40 -10.97 8.83 0.60
N LYS A 41 -11.00 7.51 0.82
CA LYS A 41 -10.50 6.50 -0.13
C LYS A 41 -9.09 6.86 -0.65
N PRO A 42 -8.10 6.95 0.24
CA PRO A 42 -6.78 7.43 -0.11
C PRO A 42 -5.95 6.50 -0.99
N TRP A 43 -6.47 5.31 -1.32
CA TRP A 43 -5.76 4.31 -2.10
C TRP A 43 -6.39 4.22 -3.49
N GLU A 44 -5.55 4.31 -4.51
CA GLU A 44 -5.88 3.95 -5.89
C GLU A 44 -5.16 2.65 -6.23
N TYR A 45 -5.94 1.61 -6.51
CA TYR A 45 -5.43 0.29 -6.82
C TYR A 45 -4.98 0.28 -8.28
N ILE A 46 -3.76 -0.18 -8.54
CA ILE A 46 -3.25 -0.31 -9.92
C ILE A 46 -3.72 -1.65 -10.51
N ASP A 47 -3.80 -2.69 -9.69
CA ASP A 47 -4.33 -4.00 -10.06
C ASP A 47 -5.84 -4.09 -9.78
N GLY A 48 -6.65 -4.10 -10.85
CA GLY A 48 -8.11 -3.99 -10.80
C GLY A 48 -8.84 -5.00 -9.89
N ASP A 49 -8.27 -6.19 -9.68
CA ASP A 49 -8.87 -7.25 -8.84
C ASP A 49 -8.81 -6.95 -7.33
N THR A 50 -7.95 -6.02 -6.89
CA THR A 50 -7.69 -5.79 -5.46
C THR A 50 -8.47 -4.61 -4.85
N CYS A 51 -9.35 -3.97 -5.64
CA CYS A 51 -10.06 -2.74 -5.25
C CYS A 51 -10.97 -2.86 -4.02
N HIS A 52 -11.29 -4.08 -3.57
CA HIS A 52 -12.09 -4.36 -2.38
C HIS A 52 -11.25 -4.73 -1.13
N THR A 53 -9.93 -4.78 -1.24
CA THR A 53 -9.06 -5.25 -0.15
C THR A 53 -8.69 -4.11 0.80
N ARG A 54 -9.01 -4.26 2.10
CA ARG A 54 -8.53 -3.32 3.13
C ARG A 54 -7.01 -3.42 3.28
N ILE A 55 -6.30 -2.36 2.92
CA ILE A 55 -4.85 -2.25 3.10
C ILE A 55 -4.53 -2.03 4.58
N THR A 56 -3.51 -2.75 5.08
CA THR A 56 -3.06 -2.68 6.48
C THR A 56 -1.58 -2.35 6.61
N HIS A 57 -0.78 -2.75 5.63
CA HIS A 57 0.65 -2.49 5.61
C HIS A 57 1.06 -2.01 4.23
N TRP A 58 2.12 -1.23 4.18
CA TRP A 58 2.75 -0.77 2.95
C TRP A 58 4.27 -0.89 3.02
N PHE A 59 4.89 -0.92 1.86
CA PHE A 59 6.33 -1.02 1.68
C PHE A 59 6.74 -0.10 0.53
N ARG A 60 7.81 0.66 0.74
CA ARG A 60 8.34 1.58 -0.27
C ARG A 60 8.93 0.79 -1.44
N ILE A 61 8.49 1.08 -2.66
CA ILE A 61 9.16 0.53 -3.85
C ILE A 61 10.57 1.13 -3.91
N PRO A 62 11.63 0.31 -4.01
CA PRO A 62 12.99 0.81 -4.13
C PRO A 62 13.12 1.66 -5.40
N ASP A 63 13.96 2.69 -5.32
CA ASP A 63 14.30 3.48 -6.50
C ASP A 63 14.98 2.57 -7.54
N THR A 64 14.78 2.89 -8.83
CA THR A 64 15.43 2.15 -9.92
C THR A 64 16.95 2.15 -9.71
N PRO A 65 17.62 1.00 -9.86
CA PRO A 65 19.08 0.96 -9.82
C PRO A 65 19.65 1.98 -10.80
N LYS A 66 20.62 2.78 -10.35
CA LYS A 66 21.36 3.71 -11.20
C LYS A 66 22.54 3.01 -11.86
#